data_AF-A0A2V5UQC6-F1
#
_entry.id   AF-A0A2V5UQC6-F1
#
_cell.length_a   1.000
_cell.length_b   1.000
_cell.length_c   1.000
_cell.angle_alpha   90.00
_cell.angle_beta   90.00
_cell.angle_gamma   90.00
#
_symmetry.space_group_name_H-M   'P 1'
#
loop_
_entity.id
_entity.type
_entity.pdbx_description
1 polymer ?
#
loop_
_entity_poly.entity_id
_entity_poly.type
_entity_poly.pdbx_seq_one_letter_code
_entity_poly.pdbx_strand_id
1 'polypeptide(L)'
;MSQTTTAEFPLRHLSVRVPWHDAGWKGVVCDAPHLNGACAKLKGIAGKKTDEQEKPLAGRSLDDLPREQWPCCVDERATFMAPFEMEQVKRHALAGMNPKFYGHFRPTPQRYPPFSAGIVPFAWMMRDNLKRYQRKLAWYRANGVLPGESGAGPRGLLVTTTESSKEGFDSSVVQSVIRRYINP
;
A
#
# COMPACT_ATOMS: atom_id res chain seq x y z
N MET A 1 -3.66 -24.40 -32.75
CA MET A 1 -3.52 -24.36 -31.28
C MET A 1 -2.34 -23.44 -30.98
N SER A 2 -2.60 -22.24 -30.45
CA SER A 2 -1.55 -21.21 -30.25
C SER A 2 -0.74 -21.56 -29.01
N GLN A 3 0.56 -21.81 -29.18
CA GLN A 3 1.49 -22.08 -28.08
C GLN A 3 1.71 -20.78 -27.31
N THR A 4 1.24 -20.73 -26.06
CA THR A 4 1.51 -19.62 -25.16
C THR A 4 2.94 -19.77 -24.62
N THR A 5 3.89 -19.05 -25.19
CA THR A 5 5.25 -18.94 -24.64
C THR A 5 5.17 -18.32 -23.25
N THR A 6 5.40 -19.11 -22.20
CA THR A 6 5.42 -18.64 -20.82
C THR A 6 6.71 -17.85 -20.62
N ALA A 7 6.62 -16.53 -20.58
CA ALA A 7 7.76 -15.69 -20.26
C ALA A 7 8.18 -15.96 -18.80
N GLU A 8 9.41 -16.43 -18.61
CA GLU A 8 9.97 -16.68 -17.29
C GLU A 8 10.49 -15.35 -16.70
N PHE A 9 9.73 -14.80 -15.75
CA PHE A 9 10.13 -13.58 -15.03
C PHE A 9 10.88 -13.95 -13.75
N PRO A 10 11.91 -13.20 -13.35
CA PRO A 10 12.60 -13.45 -12.09
C PRO A 10 11.61 -13.35 -10.93
N LEU A 11 11.69 -14.29 -9.98
CA LEU A 11 10.90 -14.25 -8.75
C LEU A 11 11.21 -12.95 -8.00
N ARG A 12 10.17 -12.16 -7.72
CA ARG A 12 10.26 -10.94 -6.92
C ARG A 12 9.28 -11.03 -5.76
N HIS A 13 9.73 -10.67 -4.57
CA HIS A 13 8.85 -10.48 -3.43
C HIS A 13 8.15 -9.11 -3.53
N LEU A 14 6.83 -9.09 -3.38
CA LEU A 14 6.05 -7.86 -3.32
C LEU A 14 5.39 -7.74 -1.95
N SER A 15 5.80 -6.72 -1.18
CA SER A 15 5.14 -6.34 0.06
C SER A 15 4.04 -5.33 -0.21
N VAL A 16 2.80 -5.64 0.21
CA VAL A 16 1.65 -4.74 0.07
C VAL A 16 1.01 -4.52 1.43
N ARG A 17 0.53 -3.30 1.69
CA ARG A 17 -0.31 -3.01 2.85
C ARG A 17 -1.77 -3.01 2.42
N VAL A 18 -2.60 -3.78 3.11
CA VAL A 18 -4.03 -3.88 2.86
C VAL A 18 -4.81 -3.48 4.12
N PRO A 19 -6.04 -2.94 4.00
CA PRO A 19 -6.94 -2.79 5.14
C PRO A 19 -7.15 -4.14 5.81
N TRP A 20 -7.15 -4.21 7.14
CA TRP A 20 -7.43 -5.47 7.84
C TRP A 20 -8.90 -5.89 7.64
N HIS A 21 -9.12 -7.20 7.55
CA HIS A 21 -10.42 -7.81 7.31
C HIS A 21 -10.54 -9.11 8.12
N ASP A 22 -11.60 -9.28 8.92
CA ASP A 22 -11.80 -10.47 9.74
C ASP A 22 -12.17 -11.72 8.91
N ALA A 23 -12.87 -11.53 7.80
CA ALA A 23 -13.26 -12.62 6.91
C ALA A 23 -12.22 -12.97 5.82
N GLY A 24 -10.96 -12.51 5.96
CA GLY A 24 -9.85 -12.94 5.10
C GLY A 24 -9.86 -12.37 3.67
N TRP A 25 -10.34 -11.14 3.46
CA TRP A 25 -10.27 -10.40 2.18
C TRP A 25 -10.95 -11.08 0.97
N LYS A 26 -11.76 -12.11 1.21
CA LYS A 26 -12.37 -12.98 0.19
C LYS A 26 -13.57 -12.37 -0.56
N GLY A 27 -13.72 -11.04 -0.52
CA GLY A 27 -14.82 -10.34 -1.18
C GLY A 27 -16.16 -10.50 -0.47
N VAL A 28 -16.17 -10.51 0.86
CA VAL A 28 -17.39 -10.47 1.68
C VAL A 28 -17.35 -9.23 2.58
N VAL A 29 -18.49 -8.80 3.10
CA VAL A 29 -18.51 -7.87 4.24
C VAL A 29 -17.91 -8.59 5.46
N CYS A 30 -17.18 -7.86 6.31
CA CYS A 30 -16.64 -8.40 7.57
C CYS A 30 -17.71 -9.16 8.37
N ASP A 31 -17.31 -10.16 9.15
CA ASP A 31 -18.24 -10.93 10.01
C ASP A 31 -18.70 -10.10 11.22
N ALA A 32 -17.83 -9.25 11.75
CA ALA A 32 -18.15 -8.29 12.81
C ALA A 32 -17.67 -6.88 12.44
N PRO A 33 -18.30 -6.21 11.45
CA PRO A 33 -17.78 -4.95 10.88
C PRO A 33 -17.66 -3.83 11.91
N HIS A 34 -18.52 -3.81 12.93
CA HIS A 34 -18.54 -2.84 14.02
C HIS A 34 -17.43 -3.03 15.07
N LEU A 35 -16.78 -4.21 15.09
CA LEU A 35 -15.65 -4.49 15.98
C LEU A 35 -14.30 -4.27 15.27
N ASN A 36 -14.32 -3.94 13.98
CA ASN A 36 -13.13 -3.70 13.19
C ASN A 36 -12.51 -2.32 13.49
N GLY A 37 -11.71 -2.25 14.56
CA GLY A 37 -10.99 -1.04 14.94
C GLY A 37 -9.92 -0.58 13.93
N ALA A 38 -9.49 -1.45 13.02
CA ALA A 38 -8.52 -1.07 11.99
C ALA A 38 -9.13 -0.12 10.95
N CYS A 39 -10.43 -0.23 10.67
CA CYS A 39 -11.16 0.70 9.81
C CYS A 39 -11.08 2.14 10.31
N ALA A 40 -11.05 2.36 11.64
CA ALA A 40 -10.95 3.70 12.23
C ALA A 40 -9.56 4.36 12.01
N LYS A 41 -8.52 3.58 11.67
CA LYS A 41 -7.16 4.11 11.44
C LYS A 41 -6.94 4.63 10.01
N LEU A 42 -7.70 4.12 9.05
CA LEU A 42 -7.52 4.45 7.64
C LEU A 42 -8.41 5.63 7.25
N LYS A 43 -7.81 6.77 6.89
CA LYS A 43 -8.56 8.01 6.57
C LYS A 43 -9.64 7.82 5.50
N GLY A 44 -9.38 6.98 4.48
CA GLY A 44 -10.34 6.70 3.42
C GLY A 44 -11.55 5.86 3.85
N ILE A 45 -11.47 5.20 5.00
CA ILE A 45 -12.51 4.33 5.58
C ILE A 45 -13.20 5.04 6.76
N ALA A 46 -12.41 5.57 7.70
CA ALA A 46 -12.88 6.09 8.98
C ALA A 46 -13.97 7.17 8.85
N GLY A 47 -13.91 8.01 7.81
CA GLY A 47 -14.90 9.07 7.57
C GLY A 47 -16.14 8.64 6.77
N LYS A 48 -16.18 7.40 6.28
CA LYS A 48 -17.24 6.91 5.37
C LYS A 48 -17.93 5.63 5.86
N LYS A 49 -17.30 4.90 6.78
CA LYS A 49 -17.86 3.68 7.36
C LYS A 49 -19.09 4.00 8.18
N THR A 50 -20.14 3.21 7.97
CA THR A 50 -21.40 3.30 8.73
C THR A 50 -21.75 1.90 9.23
N ASP A 51 -21.63 1.68 10.53
CA ASP A 51 -21.83 0.33 11.10
C ASP A 51 -23.29 -0.14 10.96
N GLU A 52 -24.25 0.78 11.01
CA GLU A 52 -25.67 0.50 10.81
C GLU A 52 -25.95 -0.06 9.40
N GLN A 53 -25.15 0.33 8.40
CA GLN A 53 -25.26 -0.16 7.02
C GLN A 53 -24.52 -1.48 6.81
N GLU A 54 -23.35 -1.65 7.45
CA GLU A 54 -22.51 -2.83 7.26
C GLU A 54 -22.94 -4.03 8.13
N LYS A 55 -23.43 -3.82 9.36
CA LYS A 55 -23.84 -4.90 10.28
C LYS A 55 -24.89 -5.84 9.69
N PRO A 56 -25.97 -5.37 9.02
CA PRO A 56 -26.97 -6.25 8.42
C PRO A 56 -26.45 -7.08 7.25
N LEU A 57 -25.31 -6.69 6.68
CA LEU A 57 -24.69 -7.32 5.52
C LEU A 57 -23.51 -8.21 5.91
N ALA A 58 -23.22 -8.37 7.20
CA ALA A 58 -22.08 -9.13 7.70
C ALA A 58 -21.99 -10.52 7.07
N GLY A 59 -20.80 -10.91 6.62
CA GLY A 59 -20.52 -12.18 5.96
C GLY A 59 -21.10 -12.35 4.55
N ARG A 60 -21.91 -11.41 4.04
CA ARG A 60 -22.46 -11.51 2.68
C ARG A 60 -21.40 -11.27 1.61
N SER A 61 -21.46 -12.04 0.53
CA SER A 61 -20.62 -11.82 -0.66
C SER A 61 -20.94 -10.49 -1.32
N LEU A 62 -19.90 -9.76 -1.72
CA LEU A 62 -20.07 -8.52 -2.49
C LEU A 62 -20.62 -8.79 -3.90
N ASP A 63 -20.45 -10.01 -4.42
CA ASP A 63 -21.00 -10.44 -5.71
C ASP A 63 -22.54 -10.52 -5.71
N ASP A 64 -23.13 -10.71 -4.51
CA ASP A 64 -24.58 -10.75 -4.30
C ASP A 64 -25.16 -9.40 -3.86
N LEU A 65 -24.32 -8.36 -3.79
CA LEU A 65 -24.70 -7.05 -3.29
C LEU A 65 -24.68 -6.00 -4.41
N PRO A 66 -25.69 -5.12 -4.48
CA PRO A 66 -25.59 -3.95 -5.32
C PRO A 66 -24.42 -3.09 -4.84
N ARG A 67 -23.77 -2.41 -5.78
CA ARG A 67 -22.52 -1.67 -5.54
C ARG A 67 -22.67 -0.58 -4.48
N GLU A 68 -23.85 0.00 -4.35
CA GLU A 68 -24.19 1.05 -3.39
C GLU A 68 -24.13 0.55 -1.94
N GLN A 69 -24.23 -0.77 -1.74
CA GLN A 69 -24.13 -1.43 -0.44
C GLN A 69 -22.72 -1.93 -0.13
N TRP A 70 -21.75 -1.76 -1.04
CA TRP A 70 -20.39 -2.19 -0.80
C TRP A 70 -19.74 -1.34 0.31
N PRO A 71 -19.06 -1.97 1.29
CA PRO A 71 -18.34 -1.23 2.32
C PRO A 71 -17.26 -0.33 1.73
N CYS A 72 -17.01 0.81 2.38
CA CYS A 72 -16.01 1.78 1.92
C CYS A 72 -14.58 1.22 1.86
N CYS A 73 -14.28 0.13 2.58
CA CYS A 73 -12.98 -0.55 2.52
C CYS A 73 -12.69 -1.21 1.15
N VAL A 74 -13.71 -1.44 0.32
CA VAL A 74 -13.55 -1.95 -1.05
C VAL A 74 -12.79 -0.97 -1.94
N ASP A 75 -13.00 0.34 -1.74
CA ASP A 75 -12.26 1.38 -2.46
C ASP A 75 -10.77 1.42 -2.10
N GLU A 76 -10.44 0.96 -0.89
CA GLU A 76 -9.08 0.77 -0.36
C GLU A 76 -8.52 -0.63 -0.66
N ARG A 77 -9.15 -1.38 -1.58
CA ARG A 77 -8.75 -2.72 -2.06
C ARG A 77 -8.71 -3.82 -0.99
N ALA A 78 -9.70 -3.84 -0.09
CA ALA A 78 -9.85 -4.89 0.92
C ALA A 78 -10.33 -6.26 0.37
N THR A 79 -10.33 -6.47 -0.96
CA THR A 79 -10.97 -7.62 -1.63
C THR A 79 -10.02 -8.44 -2.51
N PHE A 80 -8.70 -8.35 -2.30
CA PHE A 80 -7.72 -8.97 -3.20
C PHE A 80 -7.75 -10.50 -3.25
N MET A 81 -8.42 -11.15 -2.29
CA MET A 81 -8.63 -12.60 -2.26
C MET A 81 -10.03 -13.00 -2.78
N ALA A 82 -10.80 -12.07 -3.34
CA ALA A 82 -12.13 -12.37 -3.87
C ALA A 82 -12.05 -13.38 -5.03
N PRO A 83 -12.88 -14.43 -5.04
CA PRO A 83 -12.88 -15.45 -6.09
C PRO A 83 -13.69 -15.05 -7.34
N PHE A 84 -14.14 -13.80 -7.41
CA PHE A 84 -14.95 -13.26 -8.50
C PHE A 84 -14.36 -11.95 -9.04
N GLU A 85 -14.80 -11.59 -10.24
CA GLU A 85 -14.37 -10.36 -10.90
C GLU A 85 -15.11 -9.15 -10.34
N MET A 86 -14.40 -8.04 -10.18
CA MET A 86 -14.99 -6.78 -9.73
C MET A 86 -14.66 -5.65 -10.71
N GLU A 87 -15.63 -4.78 -10.96
CA GLU A 87 -15.41 -3.55 -11.71
C GLU A 87 -15.63 -2.31 -10.83
N GLN A 88 -14.59 -1.49 -10.70
CA GLN A 88 -14.65 -0.25 -9.95
C GLN A 88 -14.41 0.96 -10.85
N VAL A 89 -15.39 1.85 -10.97
CA VAL A 89 -15.16 3.19 -11.53
C VAL A 89 -14.33 4.05 -10.56
N LYS A 90 -13.07 4.31 -10.90
CA LYS A 90 -12.21 5.22 -10.14
C LYS A 90 -12.37 6.65 -10.62
N ARG A 91 -12.42 7.58 -9.67
CA ARG A 91 -12.54 9.03 -9.92
C ARG A 91 -11.33 9.72 -9.32
N HIS A 92 -10.75 10.66 -10.05
CA HIS A 92 -9.60 11.41 -9.56
C HIS A 92 -10.04 12.31 -8.38
N ALA A 93 -9.38 12.16 -7.22
CA ALA A 93 -9.77 12.82 -5.97
C ALA A 93 -9.88 14.35 -6.10
N LEU A 94 -9.03 14.96 -6.92
CA LEU A 94 -9.00 16.42 -7.12
C LEU A 94 -9.84 16.92 -8.31
N ALA A 95 -10.50 16.03 -9.07
CA ALA A 95 -11.23 16.45 -10.28
C ALA A 95 -12.34 17.46 -9.98
N GLY A 96 -13.09 17.26 -8.88
CA GLY A 96 -14.13 18.20 -8.44
C GLY A 96 -13.58 19.41 -7.68
N MET A 97 -12.52 19.23 -6.88
CA MET A 97 -11.95 20.30 -6.05
C MET A 97 -11.12 21.32 -6.84
N ASN A 98 -10.47 20.88 -7.91
CA ASN A 98 -9.67 21.76 -8.77
C ASN A 98 -9.86 21.38 -10.25
N PRO A 99 -11.02 21.74 -10.84
CA PRO A 99 -11.37 21.37 -12.20
C PRO A 99 -10.39 21.92 -13.24
N LYS A 100 -9.77 23.08 -12.98
CA LYS A 100 -8.79 23.71 -13.87
C LYS A 100 -7.63 22.77 -14.21
N PHE A 101 -7.09 22.08 -13.21
CA PHE A 101 -5.92 21.21 -13.39
C PHE A 101 -6.28 19.73 -13.49
N TYR A 102 -7.40 19.29 -12.91
CA TYR A 102 -7.73 17.87 -12.78
C TYR A 102 -9.09 17.48 -13.38
N GLY A 103 -9.88 18.44 -13.87
CA GLY A 103 -11.22 18.19 -14.43
C GLY A 103 -11.21 17.39 -15.74
N HIS A 104 -10.07 17.34 -16.42
CA HIS A 104 -9.90 16.53 -17.63
C HIS A 104 -9.79 15.03 -17.35
N PHE A 105 -9.54 14.61 -16.10
CA PHE A 105 -9.50 13.19 -15.73
C PHE A 105 -10.91 12.61 -15.69
N ARG A 106 -11.21 11.74 -16.67
CA ARG A 106 -12.51 11.06 -16.76
C ARG A 106 -12.60 9.92 -15.74
N PRO A 107 -13.81 9.62 -15.22
CA PRO A 107 -14.04 8.40 -14.47
C PRO A 107 -13.55 7.19 -15.28
N THR A 108 -12.74 6.34 -14.65
CA THR A 108 -12.07 5.24 -15.33
C THR A 108 -12.56 3.91 -14.74
N PRO A 109 -13.22 3.06 -15.54
CA PRO A 109 -13.52 1.69 -15.13
C PRO A 109 -12.21 0.93 -14.91
N GLN A 110 -12.08 0.34 -13.72
CA GLN A 110 -10.95 -0.50 -13.37
C GLN A 110 -11.44 -1.91 -13.07
N ARG A 111 -11.01 -2.85 -13.92
CA ARG A 111 -11.32 -4.27 -13.80
C ARG A 111 -10.32 -4.95 -12.86
N TYR A 112 -10.85 -5.76 -11.94
CA TYR A 112 -10.09 -6.60 -11.02
C TYR A 112 -10.52 -8.06 -11.22
N PRO A 113 -9.71 -8.88 -11.92
CA PRO A 113 -9.96 -10.31 -12.02
C PRO A 113 -10.01 -10.99 -10.65
N PRO A 114 -10.56 -12.21 -10.55
CA PRO A 114 -10.45 -13.03 -9.34
C PRO A 114 -9.02 -13.11 -8.81
N PHE A 115 -8.86 -13.05 -7.49
CA PHE A 115 -7.57 -13.14 -6.78
C PHE A 115 -6.53 -12.10 -7.24
N SER A 116 -6.97 -10.88 -7.57
CA SER A 116 -6.09 -9.80 -8.00
C SER A 116 -5.94 -8.69 -6.95
N ALA A 117 -4.72 -8.17 -6.82
CA ALA A 117 -4.43 -7.07 -5.92
C ALA A 117 -4.31 -5.74 -6.67
N GLY A 118 -5.20 -4.79 -6.37
CA GLY A 118 -5.03 -3.40 -6.80
C GLY A 118 -4.01 -2.68 -5.94
N ILE A 119 -2.84 -2.37 -6.49
CA ILE A 119 -1.75 -1.71 -5.75
C ILE A 119 -1.47 -0.30 -6.28
N VAL A 120 -1.08 0.61 -5.39
CA VAL A 120 -0.51 1.91 -5.75
C VAL A 120 0.88 1.99 -5.13
N PRO A 121 1.92 2.28 -5.92
CA PRO A 121 3.25 2.50 -5.39
C PRO A 121 3.23 3.62 -4.35
N PHE A 122 3.85 3.39 -3.20
CA PHE A 122 4.12 4.46 -2.26
C PHE A 122 4.88 5.59 -2.94
N ALA A 123 4.62 6.83 -2.53
CA ALA A 123 5.25 8.01 -3.10
C ALA A 123 6.79 7.85 -3.16
N TRP A 124 7.42 7.31 -2.11
CA TRP A 124 8.87 7.12 -2.09
C TRP A 124 9.42 6.09 -3.08
N MET A 125 8.58 5.23 -3.65
CA MET A 125 8.96 4.31 -4.71
C MET A 125 8.90 4.96 -6.11
N MET A 126 8.38 6.21 -6.21
CA MET A 126 8.40 6.98 -7.46
C MET A 126 9.80 7.50 -7.73
N ARG A 127 10.28 7.34 -8.97
CA ARG A 127 11.63 7.76 -9.39
C ARG A 127 11.94 9.23 -9.05
N ASP A 128 10.95 10.12 -9.19
CA ASP A 128 11.14 11.54 -8.89
C ASP A 128 11.43 11.82 -7.41
N ASN A 129 10.98 10.94 -6.52
CA ASN A 129 11.24 11.06 -5.09
C ASN A 129 12.64 10.59 -4.68
N LEU A 130 13.39 9.91 -5.56
CA LEU A 130 14.82 9.62 -5.32
C LEU A 130 15.62 10.92 -5.09
N LYS A 131 15.32 11.98 -5.84
CA LYS A 131 15.96 13.30 -5.65
C LYS A 131 15.71 13.87 -4.26
N ARG A 132 14.51 13.63 -3.69
CA ARG A 132 14.18 14.05 -2.32
C ARG A 132 15.04 13.30 -1.29
N TYR A 133 15.26 12.01 -1.48
CA TYR A 133 16.14 11.23 -0.60
C TYR A 133 17.60 11.69 -0.69
N GLN A 134 18.10 11.95 -1.90
CA GLN A 134 19.43 12.51 -2.10
C GLN A 134 19.60 13.85 -1.37
N ARG A 135 18.61 14.75 -1.48
CA ARG A 135 18.60 16.01 -0.71
C ARG A 135 18.59 15.78 0.80
N LYS A 136 17.85 14.80 1.29
CA LYS A 136 17.81 14.46 2.72
C LYS A 136 19.17 13.93 3.21
N LEU A 137 19.84 13.08 2.43
CA LEU A 137 21.19 12.60 2.73
C LEU A 137 22.21 13.75 2.75
N ALA A 138 22.14 14.65 1.77
CA ALA A 138 22.98 15.85 1.73
C ALA A 138 22.72 16.77 2.94
N TRP A 139 21.45 16.93 3.34
CA TRP A 139 21.06 17.72 4.51
C TRP A 139 21.64 17.15 5.80
N TYR A 140 21.59 15.82 6.02
CA TYR A 140 22.21 15.20 7.19
C TYR A 140 23.71 15.50 7.27
N ARG A 141 24.42 15.34 6.14
CA ARG A 141 25.86 15.64 6.05
C ARG A 141 26.16 17.11 6.39
N ALA A 142 25.43 18.03 5.77
CA ALA A 142 25.58 19.46 6.00
C ALA A 142 25.29 19.88 7.46
N ASN A 143 24.51 19.08 8.20
CA ASN A 143 24.16 19.35 9.59
C ASN A 143 24.99 18.57 10.61
N GLY A 144 26.08 17.92 10.17
CA GLY A 144 27.00 17.22 11.06
C GLY A 144 26.52 15.83 11.50
N VAL A 145 25.57 15.24 10.77
CA VAL A 145 25.21 13.82 10.89
C VAL A 145 25.85 13.08 9.72
N LEU A 146 26.97 12.41 9.97
CA LEU A 146 27.81 11.83 8.92
C LEU A 146 27.57 10.33 8.73
N PRO A 147 27.74 9.79 7.51
CA PRO A 147 27.67 8.35 7.26
C PRO A 147 28.64 7.58 8.15
N GLY A 148 28.24 6.40 8.64
CA GLY A 148 29.10 5.62 9.55
C GLY A 148 30.44 5.21 8.96
N GLU A 149 30.53 5.11 7.62
CA GLU A 149 31.78 4.86 6.90
C GLU A 149 32.77 6.04 7.00
N SER A 150 32.27 7.25 7.27
CA SER A 150 33.06 8.48 7.45
C SER A 150 33.30 8.82 8.93
N GLY A 151 32.87 7.96 9.85
CA GLY A 151 32.89 8.20 11.29
C GLY A 151 31.69 9.00 11.80
N ALA A 152 31.48 8.99 13.12
CA ALA A 152 30.40 9.75 13.74
C ALA A 152 30.61 11.26 13.53
N GLY A 153 29.60 11.93 12.98
CA GLY A 153 29.61 13.38 12.85
C GLY A 153 29.39 14.07 14.20
N PRO A 154 29.67 15.38 14.29
CA PRO A 154 29.54 16.15 15.53
C PRO A 154 28.12 16.17 16.12
N ARG A 155 27.09 15.81 15.34
CA ARG A 155 25.69 15.74 15.78
C ARG A 155 25.08 14.34 15.66
N GLY A 156 25.86 13.35 15.23
CA GLY A 156 25.41 11.97 15.18
C GLY A 156 25.93 11.17 14.00
N LEU A 157 25.50 9.91 13.99
CA LEU A 157 25.85 8.91 13.01
C LEU A 157 24.66 8.62 12.09
N LEU A 158 24.90 8.59 10.78
CA LEU A 158 23.94 8.15 9.78
C LEU A 158 24.29 6.71 9.37
N VAL A 159 23.42 5.77 9.72
CA VAL A 159 23.50 4.38 9.26
C VAL A 159 22.44 4.17 8.19
N THR A 160 22.86 3.79 6.97
CA THR A 160 21.96 3.48 5.87
C THR A 160 22.09 2.02 5.47
N THR A 161 20.98 1.31 5.35
CA THR A 161 20.91 -0.02 4.75
C THR A 161 20.23 0.06 3.38
N THR A 162 20.77 -0.65 2.41
CA THR A 162 20.14 -0.84 1.10
C THR A 162 19.51 -2.21 1.04
N GLU A 163 18.30 -2.30 0.51
CA GLU A 163 17.62 -3.58 0.34
C GLU A 163 18.12 -4.28 -0.94
N SER A 164 18.31 -5.60 -0.87
CA SER A 164 18.73 -6.39 -2.02
C SER A 164 17.58 -6.52 -3.02
N SER A 165 17.89 -6.49 -4.31
CA SER A 165 16.89 -6.80 -5.34
C SER A 165 16.72 -8.32 -5.53
N LYS A 166 17.62 -9.14 -4.98
CA LYS A 166 17.70 -10.59 -5.21
C LYS A 166 17.36 -11.43 -3.98
N GLU A 167 17.42 -10.83 -2.80
CA GLU A 167 17.20 -11.51 -1.52
C GLU A 167 16.08 -10.81 -0.76
N GLY A 168 15.32 -11.57 0.04
CA GLY A 168 14.27 -11.02 0.88
C GLY A 168 14.82 -10.12 1.99
N PHE A 169 13.94 -9.32 2.60
CA PHE A 169 14.29 -8.52 3.77
C PHE A 169 14.70 -9.43 4.93
N ASP A 170 15.92 -9.27 5.41
CA ASP A 170 16.41 -9.94 6.62
C ASP A 170 16.71 -8.91 7.71
N SER A 171 15.88 -8.93 8.76
CA SER A 171 16.04 -8.04 9.91
C SER A 171 17.35 -8.26 10.66
N SER A 172 17.91 -9.49 10.64
CA SER A 172 19.16 -9.82 11.32
C SER A 172 20.36 -9.11 10.67
N VAL A 173 20.34 -8.97 9.34
CA VAL A 173 21.33 -8.20 8.58
C VAL A 173 21.29 -6.74 8.99
N VAL A 174 20.10 -6.13 9.04
CA VAL A 174 19.94 -4.73 9.48
C VAL A 174 20.46 -4.55 10.91
N GLN A 175 20.13 -5.48 11.82
CA GLN A 175 20.61 -5.47 13.20
C GLN A 175 22.13 -5.58 13.28
N SER A 176 22.76 -6.43 12.45
CA SER A 176 24.22 -6.57 12.41
C SER A 176 24.92 -5.28 11.99
N VAL A 177 24.36 -4.57 10.98
CA VAL A 177 24.88 -3.28 10.51
C VAL A 177 24.76 -2.22 11.60
N ILE A 178 23.64 -2.17 12.31
CA ILE A 178 23.45 -1.24 13.43
C ILE A 178 24.44 -1.53 14.56
N ARG A 179 24.58 -2.82 14.95
CA ARG A 179 25.45 -3.24 16.06
C ARG A 179 26.91 -2.85 15.85
N ARG A 180 27.40 -2.86 14.60
CA ARG A 180 28.75 -2.41 14.22
C ARG A 180 29.10 -1.01 14.75
N TYR A 181 28.09 -0.17 14.99
CA TYR A 181 28.30 1.22 15.39
C TYR A 181 27.77 1.56 16.79
N ILE A 182 26.91 0.74 17.39
CA ILE A 182 26.36 0.98 18.73
C ILE A 182 27.20 0.32 19.83
N ASN A 183 27.78 -0.86 19.54
CA ASN A 183 28.67 -1.59 20.46
C ASN A 183 29.95 -1.98 19.70
N PRO A 184 30.88 -1.04 19.46
CA PRO A 184 32.13 -1.31 18.76
C PRO A 184 33.05 -2.26 19.55
#